data_AF-A0A7Y6PJ05-F1
#
_entry.id   AF-A0A7Y6PJ05-F1
#
_cell.length_a   1.000
_cell.length_b   1.000
_cell.length_c   1.000
_cell.angle_alpha   90.00
_cell.angle_beta   90.00
_cell.angle_gamma   90.00
#
_symmetry.space_group_name_H-M   'P 1'
#
loop_
_entity.id
_entity.type
_entity.pdbx_description
1 polymer ?
#
loop_
_entity_poly.entity_id
_entity_poly.type
_entity_poly.pdbx_seq_one_letter_code
_entity_poly.pdbx_strand_id
1 'polypeptide(L)'
;AFRKLLAGSELIERHKEHVQDPYSFRCIPQVHGATKDAIRYVASVLLTEINSVTDNPTIFPDEDRIISGGNFHGQPLAISYDFLAIALAELGNIS
;
A
#
# COMPACT_ATOMS: atom_id res chain seq x y z
N ALA A 1 2.77 4.31 16.03
CA ALA A 1 3.84 3.30 16.13
C ALA A 1 5.09 3.89 16.79
N PHE A 2 5.77 4.84 16.14
CA PHE A 2 7.02 5.45 16.65
C PHE A 2 6.96 5.95 18.10
N ARG A 3 5.93 6.70 18.50
CA ARG A 3 5.79 7.14 19.92
C ARG A 3 5.77 5.98 20.93
N LYS A 4 5.18 4.84 20.57
CA LYS A 4 5.16 3.65 21.44
C LYS A 4 6.53 2.97 21.46
N LEU A 5 7.21 2.90 20.32
CA LEU A 5 8.55 2.33 20.21
C LEU A 5 9.62 3.16 20.94
N LEU A 6 9.43 4.47 20.99
CA LEU A 6 10.38 5.41 21.60
C LEU A 6 10.05 5.76 23.07
N ALA A 7 9.02 5.13 23.65
CA ALA A 7 8.64 5.39 25.04
C ALA A 7 9.77 4.96 26.00
N GLY A 8 10.23 5.87 26.85
CA GLY A 8 11.34 5.63 27.78
C GLY A 8 12.72 5.53 27.11
N SER A 9 12.88 6.05 25.89
CA SER A 9 14.15 6.00 25.18
C SER A 9 15.17 6.99 25.76
N GLU A 10 16.26 6.47 26.31
CA GLU A 10 17.40 7.28 26.76
C GLU A 10 18.00 8.13 25.63
N LEU A 11 17.86 7.71 24.36
CA LEU A 11 18.34 8.48 23.20
C LEU A 11 17.52 9.77 22.97
N ILE A 12 16.22 9.73 23.28
CA ILE A 12 15.33 10.89 23.17
C ILE A 12 15.57 11.87 24.33
N GLU A 13 15.96 11.37 25.50
CA GLU A 13 16.22 12.18 26.69
C GLU A 13 17.59 12.89 26.67
N ARG A 14 18.49 12.52 25.74
CA ARG A 14 19.80 13.15 25.61
C ARG A 14 19.69 14.61 25.15
N HIS A 15 20.66 15.41 25.60
CA HIS A 15 20.82 16.77 25.10
C HIS A 15 21.05 16.76 23.59
N LYS A 16 20.30 17.61 22.88
CA LYS A 16 20.35 17.71 21.42
C LYS A 16 21.13 18.96 21.02
N GLU A 17 22.25 18.77 20.33
CA GLU A 17 23.07 19.89 19.82
C GLU A 17 22.44 20.58 18.61
N HIS A 18 21.71 19.83 17.77
CA HIS A 18 21.10 20.36 16.55
C HIS A 18 19.66 20.82 16.78
N VAL A 19 19.27 21.95 16.19
CA VAL A 19 17.90 22.48 16.31
C VAL A 19 16.87 21.56 15.64
N GLN A 20 17.22 20.94 14.51
CA GLN A 20 16.33 20.07 13.75
C GLN A 20 17.04 18.82 13.25
N ASP A 21 16.31 17.71 13.15
CA ASP A 21 16.83 16.50 12.52
C ASP A 21 16.72 16.60 10.98
N PRO A 22 17.60 15.89 10.26
CA PRO A 22 17.46 15.67 8.82
C PRO A 22 16.08 15.10 8.47
N TYR A 23 15.64 15.35 7.24
CA TYR A 23 14.31 14.89 6.79
C TYR A 23 14.19 13.36 6.80
N SER A 24 15.28 12.62 6.57
CA SER A 24 15.29 11.17 6.68
C SER A 24 14.93 10.64 8.07
N PHE A 25 15.04 11.46 9.12
CA PHE A 25 14.56 11.11 10.46
C PHE A 25 13.23 11.78 10.79
N ARG A 26 13.14 13.08 10.54
CA ARG A 26 11.98 13.88 10.95
C ARG A 26 10.72 13.59 10.14
N CYS A 27 10.88 13.22 8.87
CA CYS A 27 9.77 12.98 7.94
C CYS A 27 9.39 11.50 7.82
N ILE A 28 10.00 10.60 8.61
CA ILE A 28 9.67 9.16 8.61
C ILE A 28 8.15 8.95 8.76
N PRO A 29 7.42 9.57 9.72
CA PRO A 29 5.99 9.33 9.86
C PRO A 29 5.17 9.73 8.62
N GLN A 30 5.59 10.78 7.90
CA GLN A 30 4.91 11.30 6.72
C GLN A 30 5.14 10.38 5.53
N VAL A 31 6.38 10.00 5.25
CA VAL A 31 6.73 9.12 4.11
C VAL A 31 6.22 7.69 4.36
N HIS A 32 6.51 7.10 5.52
CA HIS A 32 6.03 5.76 5.83
C HIS A 32 4.50 5.72 5.94
N GLY A 33 3.88 6.82 6.39
CA GLY A 33 2.43 6.96 6.45
C GLY A 33 1.79 6.89 5.05
N ALA A 34 2.31 7.68 4.11
CA ALA A 34 1.84 7.68 2.73
C ALA A 34 2.03 6.30 2.06
N THR A 35 3.19 5.66 2.22
CA THR A 35 3.41 4.30 1.69
C THR A 35 2.47 3.28 2.31
N LYS A 36 2.18 3.39 3.62
CA LYS A 36 1.23 2.49 4.29
C LYS A 36 -0.17 2.62 3.70
N ASP A 37 -0.60 3.83 3.36
CA ASP A 37 -1.90 4.05 2.74
C ASP A 37 -1.95 3.52 1.30
N ALA A 38 -0.87 3.66 0.54
CA ALA A 38 -0.74 3.01 -0.76
C ALA A 38 -0.83 1.47 -0.66
N ILE A 39 -0.12 0.85 0.28
CA ILE A 39 -0.18 -0.59 0.52
C ILE A 39 -1.61 -1.03 0.85
N ARG A 40 -2.33 -0.28 1.70
CA ARG A 40 -3.73 -0.59 2.05
C ARG A 40 -4.66 -0.52 0.84
N TYR A 41 -4.51 0.50 0.01
CA TYR A 41 -5.27 0.64 -1.22
C TYR A 41 -5.02 -0.57 -2.15
N VAL A 42 -3.76 -0.89 -2.41
CA VAL A 42 -3.40 -2.00 -3.31
C VAL A 42 -3.87 -3.34 -2.75
N ALA A 43 -3.76 -3.55 -1.43
CA ALA A 43 -4.30 -4.73 -0.78
C ALA A 43 -5.82 -4.85 -0.96
N SER A 44 -6.58 -3.74 -0.96
CA SER A 44 -8.02 -3.77 -1.19
C SER A 44 -8.40 -4.15 -2.63
N VAL A 45 -7.61 -3.68 -3.62
CA VAL A 45 -7.79 -4.05 -5.03
C VAL A 45 -7.46 -5.53 -5.23
N LEU A 46 -6.33 -5.99 -4.67
CA LEU A 46 -5.94 -7.40 -4.71
C LEU A 46 -6.99 -8.30 -4.04
N LEU A 47 -7.52 -7.89 -2.88
CA LEU A 47 -8.53 -8.67 -2.18
C LEU A 47 -9.84 -8.76 -2.97
N THR A 48 -10.21 -7.70 -3.70
CA THR A 48 -11.34 -7.76 -4.63
C THR A 48 -11.04 -8.76 -5.75
N GLU A 49 -9.90 -8.61 -6.43
CA GLU A 49 -9.57 -9.41 -7.59
C GLU A 49 -9.43 -10.91 -7.29
N ILE A 50 -8.77 -11.26 -6.19
CA ILE A 50 -8.57 -12.67 -5.80
C ILE A 50 -9.89 -13.39 -5.45
N ASN A 51 -10.94 -12.62 -5.13
CA ASN A 51 -12.28 -13.14 -4.86
C ASN A 51 -13.26 -12.91 -6.01
N SER A 52 -12.81 -12.36 -7.14
CA SER A 52 -13.62 -12.13 -8.33
C SER A 52 -13.66 -13.36 -9.25
N VAL A 53 -14.73 -13.46 -10.04
CA VAL A 53 -14.84 -14.39 -11.16
C VAL A 53 -14.17 -13.75 -12.38
N THR A 54 -12.95 -14.19 -12.70
CA THR A 54 -12.10 -13.62 -13.75
C THR A 54 -12.04 -14.47 -15.03
N ASP A 55 -12.75 -15.59 -15.09
CA ASP A 55 -12.86 -16.41 -16.30
C ASP A 55 -13.83 -15.81 -17.32
N ASN A 56 -13.89 -16.43 -18.50
CA ASN A 56 -14.79 -16.06 -19.56
C ASN A 56 -15.10 -17.26 -20.47
N PRO A 57 -16.37 -17.49 -20.88
CA PRO A 57 -17.56 -16.68 -20.58
C PRO A 57 -18.07 -16.88 -19.14
N THR A 58 -18.67 -15.85 -18.56
CA THR A 58 -19.30 -15.97 -17.25
C THR A 58 -20.65 -16.68 -17.38
N ILE A 59 -20.87 -17.69 -16.55
CA ILE A 59 -22.07 -18.53 -16.57
C ILE A 59 -23.00 -18.10 -15.42
N PHE A 60 -24.28 -17.87 -15.73
CA PHE A 60 -25.35 -17.54 -14.78
C PHE A 60 -26.45 -18.62 -14.86
N PRO A 61 -26.29 -19.75 -14.14
CA PRO A 61 -27.17 -20.91 -14.28
C PRO A 61 -28.62 -20.63 -13.89
N ASP A 62 -28.84 -19.87 -12.82
CA ASP A 62 -30.18 -19.55 -12.31
C ASP A 62 -30.99 -18.67 -13.28
N GLU A 63 -30.29 -18.00 -14.21
CA GLU A 63 -30.88 -17.17 -15.26
C GLU A 63 -30.91 -17.84 -16.63
N ASP A 64 -30.37 -19.08 -16.77
CA ASP A 64 -30.13 -19.76 -18.04
C ASP A 64 -29.36 -18.88 -19.05
N ARG A 65 -28.30 -18.21 -18.57
CA ARG A 65 -27.53 -17.21 -19.34
C ARG A 65 -26.02 -17.50 -19.35
N ILE A 66 -25.41 -17.22 -20.50
CA ILE A 66 -23.95 -17.23 -20.70
C ILE A 66 -23.55 -15.88 -21.29
N ILE A 67 -22.62 -15.17 -20.64
CA ILE A 67 -22.20 -13.82 -21.04
C ILE A 67 -20.71 -13.84 -21.39
N SER A 68 -20.38 -13.43 -22.62
CA SER A 68 -19.00 -13.11 -22.99
C SER A 68 -18.67 -11.69 -22.52
N GLY A 69 -17.66 -11.56 -21.67
CA GLY A 69 -17.20 -10.33 -21.06
C GLY A 69 -15.68 -10.18 -21.11
N GLY A 70 -15.15 -9.37 -20.19
CA GLY A 70 -13.73 -9.01 -20.15
C GLY A 70 -13.09 -9.12 -18.77
N ASN A 71 -13.69 -9.88 -17.84
CA ASN A 71 -13.24 -9.95 -16.45
C ASN A 71 -11.81 -10.51 -16.29
N PHE A 72 -11.30 -11.22 -17.30
CA PHE A 72 -9.92 -11.70 -17.35
C PHE A 72 -8.88 -10.59 -17.52
N HIS A 73 -9.30 -9.36 -17.86
CA HIS A 73 -8.36 -8.26 -18.09
C HIS A 73 -7.87 -7.66 -16.77
N GLY A 74 -6.64 -8.01 -16.36
CA GLY A 74 -6.03 -7.60 -15.08
C GLY A 74 -5.58 -6.14 -14.95
N GLN A 75 -6.24 -5.19 -15.65
CA GLN A 75 -5.87 -3.76 -15.58
C GLN A 75 -5.95 -3.19 -14.16
N PRO A 76 -6.95 -3.55 -13.31
CA PRO A 76 -7.02 -3.04 -11.94
C PRO A 76 -5.78 -3.38 -11.12
N LEU A 77 -5.25 -4.61 -11.26
CA LEU A 77 -4.01 -5.03 -10.60
C LEU A 77 -2.80 -4.32 -11.19
N ALA A 78 -2.69 -4.25 -12.52
CA ALA A 78 -1.54 -3.67 -13.20
C ALA A 78 -1.28 -2.22 -12.74
N ILE A 79 -2.29 -1.35 -12.82
CA ILE A 79 -2.17 0.06 -12.40
C ILE A 79 -1.88 0.16 -10.90
N SER A 80 -2.50 -0.70 -10.08
CA SER A 80 -2.30 -0.68 -8.64
C SER A 80 -0.87 -1.10 -8.26
N TYR A 81 -0.27 -2.03 -8.98
CA TYR A 81 1.11 -2.46 -8.74
C TYR A 81 2.15 -1.46 -9.24
N ASP A 82 1.90 -0.74 -10.33
CA ASP A 82 2.75 0.39 -10.73
C ASP A 82 2.74 1.49 -9.65
N PHE A 83 1.56 1.82 -9.11
CA PHE A 83 1.44 2.72 -7.98
C PHE A 83 2.17 2.20 -6.73
N LEU A 84 2.07 0.90 -6.42
CA LEU A 84 2.80 0.28 -5.31
C LEU A 84 4.31 0.40 -5.48
N ALA A 85 4.82 0.18 -6.69
CA ALA A 85 6.25 0.26 -6.98
C ALA A 85 6.82 1.65 -6.64
N ILE A 86 6.10 2.72 -7.01
CA ILE A 86 6.47 4.10 -6.66
C ILE A 86 6.48 4.28 -5.14
N ALA A 87 5.42 3.83 -4.45
CA ALA A 87 5.30 3.98 -2.99
C ALA A 87 6.41 3.23 -2.21
N LEU A 88 6.84 2.07 -2.71
CA LEU A 88 7.93 1.30 -2.12
C LEU A 88 9.31 1.91 -2.42
N ALA A 89 9.49 2.52 -3.59
CA ALA A 89 10.72 3.25 -3.91
C ALA A 89 10.95 4.41 -2.93
N GLU A 90 9.91 5.19 -2.63
CA GLU A 90 9.97 6.28 -1.65
C GLU A 90 10.26 5.78 -0.22
N LEU A 91 9.69 4.63 0.15
CA LEU A 91 9.98 4.00 1.44
C LEU A 91 11.45 3.56 1.55
N GLY A 92 12.00 2.99 0.48
CA GLY A 92 13.42 2.61 0.42
C GLY A 92 14.35 3.82 0.43
N ASN A 93 13.95 4.92 -0.21
CA ASN A 93 14.74 6.15 -0.31
C ASN A 93 14.94 6.86 1.04
N ILE A 94 14.01 6.71 1.99
CA ILE A 94 14.09 7.32 3.33
C ILE A 94 14.66 6.37 4.41
N SER A 95 15.04 5.14 4.04
CA SER A 95 15.53 4.10 4.96
C SER A 95 17.04 4.13 5.18
#